data_AF-A0A7Y1T7Y1-F1
#
_entry.id   AF-A0A7Y1T7Y1-F1
#
_cell.length_a   1.000
_cell.length_b   1.000
_cell.length_c   1.000
_cell.angle_alpha   90.00
_cell.angle_beta   90.00
_cell.angle_gamma   90.00
#
_symmetry.space_group_name_H-M   'P 1'
#
loop_
_entity.id
_entity.type
_entity.pdbx_description
1 polymer ?
#
loop_
_entity_poly.entity_id
_entity_poly.type
_entity_poly.pdbx_seq_one_letter_code
_entity_poly.pdbx_strand_id
1 'polypeptide(L)'
;VLAHVRWRRDGSSVRMQSDAVEGRIEAKKGVTRIREASASWVFTAADNGRTHAVFEIHMDPNGAIPGWLLNRLVVNSPFTTFTSLEKQASKEKYANSSLAF
;
A
#
# COMPACT_ATOMS: atom_id res chain seq x y z
N VAL A 1 -1.59 -0.24 11.93
CA VAL A 1 -2.03 1.09 11.48
C VAL A 1 -3.49 0.99 11.05
N LEU A 2 -4.29 2.03 11.26
CA LEU A 2 -5.59 2.18 10.61
C LEU A 2 -5.45 3.31 9.60
N ALA A 3 -5.96 3.13 8.39
CA ALA A 3 -5.87 4.12 7.33
C ALA A 3 -7.24 4.41 6.73
N HIS A 4 -7.49 5.67 6.38
CA HIS A 4 -8.59 6.06 5.54
C HIS A 4 -8.16 5.94 4.08
N VAL A 5 -8.88 5.15 3.29
CA VAL A 5 -8.51 4.84 1.90
C VAL A 5 -9.52 5.47 0.93
N ARG A 6 -9.00 6.15 -0.08
CA ARG A 6 -9.77 6.78 -1.16
C ARG A 6 -9.33 6.23 -2.51
N TRP A 7 -10.30 5.88 -3.34
CA TRP A 7 -10.06 5.40 -4.70
C TRP A 7 -10.58 6.42 -5.70
N ARG A 8 -9.83 6.61 -6.79
CA ARG A 8 -10.24 7.42 -7.94
C ARG A 8 -9.85 6.70 -9.22
N ARG A 9 -10.70 6.79 -10.24
CA ARG A 9 -10.40 6.29 -11.59
C ARG A 9 -10.28 7.48 -12.53
N ASP A 10 -9.27 7.46 -13.38
CA ASP A 10 -9.03 8.43 -14.44
C ASP A 10 -8.63 7.68 -15.72
N GLY A 11 -9.56 7.58 -16.67
CA GLY A 11 -9.39 6.78 -17.88
C GLY A 11 -9.03 5.31 -17.59
N SER A 12 -7.83 4.91 -18.03
CA SER A 12 -7.24 3.58 -17.84
C SER A 12 -6.41 3.43 -16.57
N SER A 13 -6.35 4.49 -15.74
CA SER A 13 -5.63 4.51 -14.47
C SER A 13 -6.57 4.49 -13.27
N VAL A 14 -6.16 3.79 -12.22
CA VAL A 14 -6.81 3.79 -10.91
C VAL A 14 -5.79 4.21 -9.87
N ARG A 15 -6.15 5.21 -9.06
CA ARG A 15 -5.34 5.71 -7.95
C ARG A 15 -5.98 5.33 -6.61
N MET A 16 -5.18 4.78 -5.71
CA MET A 16 -5.53 4.61 -4.30
C MET A 16 -4.67 5.56 -3.47
N GLN A 17 -5.29 6.35 -2.59
CA GLN A 17 -4.61 7.15 -1.59
C GLN A 17 -5.01 6.66 -0.20
N SER A 18 -4.03 6.50 0.69
CA SER A 18 -4.27 6.07 2.06
C SER A 18 -3.51 6.94 3.04
N ASP A 19 -4.21 7.45 4.05
CA ASP A 19 -3.63 8.27 5.12
C ASP A 19 -3.95 7.64 6.47
N ALA A 20 -2.97 7.59 7.37
CA ALA A 20 -3.15 7.08 8.73
C ALA A 20 -4.18 7.92 9.49
N VAL A 21 -5.03 7.26 10.27
CA VAL A 21 -6.07 7.92 11.07
C VAL A 21 -6.04 7.46 12.53
N GLU A 22 -6.34 8.39 13.43
CA GLU A 22 -6.41 8.15 14.87
C GLU A 22 -7.84 8.14 15.42
N GLY A 23 -7.99 7.76 16.69
CA GLY A 23 -9.25 7.91 17.44
C GLY A 23 -10.39 6.95 17.08
N ARG A 24 -10.18 6.00 16.15
CA ARG A 24 -11.22 5.05 15.71
C ARG A 24 -11.12 3.65 16.34
N ILE A 25 -9.93 3.28 16.81
CA ILE A 25 -9.64 1.97 17.42
C ILE A 25 -8.75 2.22 18.64
N GLU A 26 -9.03 1.56 19.75
CA GLU A 26 -8.25 1.68 20.98
C GLU A 26 -6.79 1.23 20.82
N ALA A 27 -5.90 1.78 21.64
CA ALA A 27 -4.50 1.36 21.65
C ALA A 27 -4.37 -0.08 22.16
N LYS A 28 -3.46 -0.85 21.54
CA LYS A 28 -3.17 -2.23 21.95
C LYS A 28 -1.86 -2.28 22.73
N LYS A 29 -1.88 -2.92 23.90
CA LYS A 29 -0.68 -3.12 24.73
C LYS A 29 0.39 -3.90 23.94
N GLY A 30 1.64 -3.46 24.03
CA GLY A 30 2.80 -4.12 23.41
C GLY A 30 3.06 -3.76 21.95
N VAL A 31 2.31 -2.83 21.35
CA VAL A 31 2.57 -2.34 19.99
C VAL A 31 2.49 -0.81 19.92
N THR A 32 3.42 -0.21 19.20
CA THR A 32 3.40 1.22 18.90
C THR A 32 2.60 1.46 17.63
N ARG A 33 1.63 2.38 17.68
CA ARG A 33 0.81 2.73 16.52
C ARG A 33 1.53 3.78 15.67
N ILE A 34 1.70 3.47 14.40
CA ILE A 34 2.04 4.45 13.35
C ILE A 34 0.88 5.45 13.26
N ARG A 35 1.18 6.74 13.42
CA ARG A 35 0.19 7.84 13.41
C ARG A 35 0.34 8.70 12.15
N GLU A 36 1.55 8.80 11.63
CA GLU A 36 1.86 9.55 10.42
C GLU A 36 2.28 8.55 9.34
N ALA A 37 1.39 8.34 8.38
CA ALA A 37 1.71 7.61 7.16
C ALA A 37 0.79 8.09 6.05
N SER A 38 1.37 8.33 4.87
CA SER A 38 0.63 8.56 3.64
C SER A 38 1.22 7.68 2.55
N ALA A 39 0.34 7.02 1.80
CA ALA A 39 0.75 6.14 0.72
C ALA A 39 -0.16 6.31 -0.49
N SER A 40 0.43 6.12 -1.68
CA SER A 40 -0.24 6.24 -2.96
C SER A 40 0.09 5.03 -3.82
N TRP A 41 -0.95 4.44 -4.40
CA TRP A 41 -0.82 3.48 -5.49
C TRP A 41 -1.42 4.05 -6.75
N VAL A 42 -0.75 3.84 -7.87
CA VAL A 42 -1.29 4.11 -9.21
C VAL A 42 -1.15 2.84 -10.04
N PHE A 43 -2.28 2.34 -10.53
CA PHE A 43 -2.36 1.22 -11.44
C PHE A 43 -2.82 1.73 -12.80
N THR A 44 -2.03 1.49 -13.84
CA THR A 44 -2.37 1.89 -15.21
C THR A 44 -2.35 0.65 -16.09
N ALA A 45 -3.43 0.46 -16.86
CA ALA A 45 -3.48 -0.61 -17.84
C ALA A 45 -2.33 -0.47 -18.86
N ALA A 46 -1.65 -1.57 -19.15
CA ALA A 46 -0.57 -1.65 -20.11
C ALA A 46 -0.86 -2.77 -21.14
N ASP A 47 -0.06 -2.83 -22.20
CA ASP A 47 -0.26 -3.81 -23.27
C ASP A 47 -0.14 -5.26 -22.78
N ASN A 48 -0.80 -6.16 -23.51
CA ASN A 48 -0.79 -7.61 -23.30
C ASN A 48 -1.32 -8.04 -21.92
N GLY A 49 -2.37 -7.37 -21.44
CA GLY A 49 -3.00 -7.69 -20.16
C GLY A 49 -2.13 -7.38 -18.94
N ARG A 50 -1.08 -6.56 -19.11
CA ARG A 50 -0.21 -6.15 -18.01
C ARG A 50 -0.74 -4.90 -17.33
N THR A 51 -0.27 -4.65 -16.12
CA THR A 51 -0.57 -3.42 -15.37
C THR A 51 0.74 -2.81 -14.89
N HIS A 52 0.94 -1.52 -15.18
CA HIS A 52 2.01 -0.75 -14.57
C HIS A 52 1.52 -0.28 -13.20
N ALA A 53 2.22 -0.69 -12.14
CA ALA A 53 1.93 -0.29 -10.77
C ALA A 53 3.06 0.57 -10.21
N VAL A 54 2.72 1.74 -9.68
CA VAL A 54 3.63 2.63 -8.94
C VAL A 54 3.14 2.72 -7.50
N PHE A 55 4.05 2.54 -6.56
CA PHE A 55 3.77 2.62 -5.13
C PHE A 55 4.74 3.57 -4.45
N GLU A 56 4.21 4.52 -3.69
CA GLU A 56 4.96 5.46 -2.88
C GLU A 56 4.38 5.48 -1.47
N ILE A 57 5.26 5.54 -0.47
CA ILE A 57 4.87 5.65 0.93
C ILE A 57 5.87 6.51 1.68
N HIS A 58 5.32 7.38 2.52
CA HIS A 58 6.06 8.08 3.57
C HIS A 58 5.41 7.77 4.90
N MET A 59 6.21 7.43 5.91
CA MET A 59 5.68 7.11 7.24
C MET A 59 6.69 7.39 8.36
N ASP A 60 6.18 7.81 9.49
CA ASP A 60 6.88 7.85 10.78
C ASP A 60 6.33 6.73 11.69
N PRO A 61 7.15 5.73 12.07
CA PRO A 61 6.73 4.66 12.95
C PRO A 61 6.45 5.07 14.41
N ASN A 62 6.63 6.34 14.79
CA ASN A 62 6.35 6.91 16.12
C ASN A 62 7.05 6.19 17.27
N GLY A 63 8.30 5.76 17.06
CA GLY A 63 9.07 4.99 18.04
C GLY A 63 10.49 5.53 18.22
N ALA A 64 11.21 4.98 19.20
CA ALA A 64 12.61 5.29 19.48
C ALA A 64 13.59 4.64 18.47
N ILE A 65 13.16 4.46 17.22
CA ILE A 65 14.01 3.89 16.17
C ILE A 65 14.77 5.04 15.51
N PRO A 66 16.11 5.06 15.58
CA PRO A 66 16.88 6.10 14.91
C PRO A 66 16.62 6.09 13.39
N GLY A 67 16.51 7.27 12.78
CA GLY A 67 16.22 7.40 11.34
C GLY A 67 17.21 6.65 10.44
N TRP A 68 18.49 6.56 10.82
CA TRP A 68 19.50 5.80 10.07
C TRP A 68 19.20 4.29 10.01
N LEU A 69 18.61 3.72 11.07
CA LEU A 69 18.24 2.31 11.13
C LEU A 69 16.96 2.08 10.32
N LEU A 70 15.98 2.96 10.49
CA LEU A 70 14.73 2.91 9.73
C LEU A 70 14.99 2.96 8.22
N ASN A 71 15.81 3.91 7.77
CA ASN A 71 16.13 4.07 6.34
C ASN A 71 16.75 2.81 5.74
N ARG A 72 17.59 2.09 6.49
CA ARG A 72 18.17 0.81 6.03
C ARG A 72 17.13 -0.29 5.87
N LEU A 73 16.16 -0.36 6.77
CA LEU A 73 15.12 -1.40 6.75
C LEU A 73 14.11 -1.17 5.61
N VAL A 74 13.88 0.08 5.23
CA VAL A 74 12.88 0.43 4.20
C VAL A 74 13.35 0.04 2.79
N VAL A 75 14.65 0.00 2.49
CA VAL A 75 15.19 -0.23 1.13
C VAL A 75 14.62 -1.49 0.45
N ASN A 76 14.48 -2.59 1.17
CA ASN A 76 14.02 -3.86 0.60
C ASN A 76 12.50 -4.00 0.58
N SER A 77 11.79 -3.16 1.33
CA SER A 77 10.34 -3.28 1.53
C SER A 77 9.55 -3.16 0.22
N PRO A 78 9.82 -2.18 -0.68
CA PRO A 78 9.12 -2.08 -1.96
C PRO A 78 9.22 -3.35 -2.81
N PHE A 79 10.40 -3.97 -2.88
CA PHE A 79 10.59 -5.19 -3.66
C PHE A 79 9.73 -6.34 -3.13
N THR A 80 9.78 -6.60 -1.81
CA THR A 80 8.96 -7.63 -1.18
C THR A 80 7.45 -7.37 -1.35
N THR A 81 7.03 -6.10 -1.27
CA THR A 81 5.64 -5.71 -1.51
C THR A 81 5.21 -6.02 -2.95
N PHE A 82 5.99 -5.66 -3.97
CA PHE A 82 5.65 -5.94 -5.37
C PHE A 82 5.68 -7.43 -5.69
N THR A 83 6.66 -8.19 -5.20
CA THR A 83 6.68 -9.66 -5.36
C THR A 83 5.45 -10.32 -4.73
N SER A 84 5.03 -9.84 -3.56
CA SER A 84 3.83 -10.36 -2.89
C SER A 84 2.55 -9.97 -3.62
N LEU A 85 2.49 -8.75 -4.17
CA LEU A 85 1.37 -8.28 -4.98
C LEU A 85 1.23 -9.09 -6.26
N GLU A 86 2.32 -9.31 -6.99
CA GLU A 86 2.35 -10.16 -8.19
C GLU A 86 1.84 -11.56 -7.87
N LYS A 87 2.36 -12.19 -6.81
CA LYS A 87 1.90 -13.51 -6.36
C LYS A 87 0.40 -13.54 -6.04
N GLN A 88 -0.16 -12.46 -5.47
CA GLN A 88 -1.58 -12.36 -5.21
C GLN A 88 -2.40 -12.16 -6.49
N ALA A 89 -1.96 -11.27 -7.37
CA ALA A 89 -2.61 -10.95 -8.63
C ALA A 89 -2.64 -12.16 -9.59
N SER A 90 -1.62 -13.00 -9.57
CA SER A 90 -1.51 -14.22 -10.39
C SER A 90 -2.39 -15.38 -9.92
N LYS A 91 -3.18 -15.23 -8.85
CA LYS A 91 -4.11 -16.29 -8.42
C LYS A 91 -5.23 -16.47 -9.44
N GLU A 92 -5.61 -17.72 -9.68
CA GLU A 92 -6.61 -18.09 -10.70
C GLU A 92 -7.94 -17.33 -10.58
N LYS A 93 -8.37 -17.05 -9.34
CA LYS A 93 -9.58 -16.26 -9.06
C LYS A 93 -9.60 -14.86 -9.67
N TYR A 94 -8.47 -14.34 -10.17
CA TYR A 94 -8.36 -13.03 -10.82
C TYR A 94 -8.15 -13.11 -12.34
N ALA A 95 -7.57 -14.21 -12.86
CA ALA A 95 -7.13 -14.32 -14.26
C ALA A 95 -8.26 -14.13 -15.28
N ASN A 96 -9.48 -14.53 -14.94
CA ASN A 96 -10.69 -14.36 -15.77
C ASN A 96 -11.88 -13.88 -14.93
N SER A 97 -11.60 -13.08 -13.90
CA SER A 97 -12.67 -12.58 -13.03
C SER A 97 -13.56 -11.59 -13.77
N SER A 98 -14.85 -11.90 -13.85
CA SER A 98 -15.89 -10.91 -14.12
C SER A 98 -16.38 -10.39 -12.79
N LEU A 99 -16.19 -9.09 -12.55
CA LEU A 99 -16.71 -8.44 -11.37
C LEU A 99 -18.10 -7.90 -11.70
N ALA A 100 -19.06 -8.14 -10.81
CA ALA A 100 -20.38 -7.53 -10.92
C ALA A 100 -20.25 -6.04 -10.60
N PHE A 101 -20.05 -5.21 -11.62
CA PHE A 101 -20.16 -3.76 -11.54
C PHE A 101 -21.04 -3.25 -12.66
#